data_AF-C6XF83-F1
#
_entry.id   AF-C6XF83-F1
#
_cell.length_a   1.000
_cell.length_b   1.000
_cell.length_c   1.000
_cell.angle_alpha   90.00
_cell.angle_beta   90.00
_cell.angle_gamma   90.00
#
_symmetry.space_group_name_H-M   'P 1'
#
loop_
_entity.id
_entity.type
_entity.pdbx_description
1 polymer ?
#
loop_
_entity_poly.entity_id
_entity_poly.type
_entity_poly.pdbx_seq_one_letter_code
_entity_poly.pdbx_strand_id
1 'polypeptide(L)' 'MLANTEKQALQTADHLDSCIATVMECLKELKAEDICHIENTSLRSLICDNMVIVSGRSTKHVASIADNLISYLKKKN' A
#
# COMPACT_ATOMS: atom_id res chain seq x y z
N MET A 1 29.12 5.55 14.51
CA MET A 1 28.16 4.49 14.14
C MET A 1 26.70 4.82 14.50
N LEU A 2 26.40 5.83 15.32
CA LEU A 2 25.03 6.16 15.76
C LEU A 2 24.25 7.07 14.80
N ALA A 3 24.90 7.73 13.84
CA ALA A 3 24.25 8.73 12.96
C ALA A 3 23.56 8.14 11.70
N ASN A 4 23.84 6.88 11.33
CA ASN A 4 23.22 6.27 10.14
C ASN A 4 21.83 5.69 10.44
N THR A 5 21.58 5.25 11.67
CA THR A 5 20.33 4.59 12.07
C THR A 5 19.15 5.57 12.10
N GLU A 6 19.37 6.81 12.56
CA GLU A 6 18.33 7.85 12.61
C GLU A 6 17.95 8.35 11.20
N LYS A 7 18.93 8.45 10.30
CA LYS A 7 18.71 8.86 8.90
C LYS A 7 17.98 7.79 8.10
N GLN A 8 18.27 6.51 8.36
CA GLN A 8 17.57 5.39 7.74
C GLN A 8 16.14 5.24 8.24
N ALA A 9 15.85 5.49 9.53
CA ALA A 9 14.49 5.43 10.06
C ALA A 9 13.57 6.50 9.43
N LEU A 10 14.06 7.74 9.25
CA LEU A 10 13.30 8.83 8.67
C LEU A 10 13.01 8.61 7.16
N GLN A 11 14.01 8.14 6.40
CA GLN A 11 13.82 7.82 4.98
C GLN A 11 12.93 6.59 4.74
N THR A 12 12.93 5.63 5.67
CA THR A 12 12.08 4.43 5.55
C THR A 12 10.62 4.76 5.83
N ALA A 13 10.34 5.64 6.80
CA ALA A 13 8.99 6.14 7.07
C ALA A 13 8.42 6.90 5.85
N ASP A 14 9.17 7.87 5.32
CA ASP A 14 8.76 8.63 4.13
C ASP A 14 8.52 7.73 2.91
N HIS A 15 9.35 6.69 2.72
CA HIS A 15 9.20 5.75 1.62
C HIS A 15 7.97 4.84 1.79
N LEU A 16 7.69 4.39 3.01
CA LEU A 16 6.53 3.55 3.32
C LEU A 16 5.22 4.32 3.12
N ASP A 17 5.19 5.57 3.58
CA ASP A 17 4.07 6.49 3.38
C ASP A 17 3.84 6.77 1.89
N SER A 18 4.91 6.95 1.12
CA SER A 18 4.85 7.14 -0.34
C SER A 18 4.30 5.91 -1.07
N CYS A 19 4.70 4.70 -0.65
CA CYS A 19 4.20 3.45 -1.25
C CYS A 19 2.69 3.30 -1.01
N ILE A 20 2.23 3.54 0.21
CA ILE A 20 0.80 3.41 0.54
C ILE A 20 -0.01 4.50 -0.13
N ALA A 21 0.46 5.74 -0.15
CA ALA A 21 -0.19 6.82 -0.89
C ALA A 21 -0.40 6.45 -2.37
N THR A 22 0.62 5.85 -2.99
CA THR A 22 0.58 5.39 -4.38
C THR A 22 -0.45 4.28 -4.60
N VAL A 23 -0.48 3.28 -3.71
CA VAL A 23 -1.48 2.19 -3.78
C VAL A 23 -2.89 2.76 -3.60
N MET A 24 -3.10 3.65 -2.63
CA MET A 24 -4.40 4.26 -2.34
C MET A 24 -4.89 5.14 -3.48
N GLU A 25 -3.99 5.88 -4.15
CA GLU A 25 -4.31 6.63 -5.36
C GLU A 25 -4.77 5.70 -6.49
N CYS A 26 -4.01 4.63 -6.77
CA CYS A 26 -4.35 3.65 -7.80
C CYS A 26 -5.71 2.98 -7.54
N LEU A 27 -5.97 2.55 -6.31
CA LEU A 27 -7.23 1.90 -5.94
C LEU A 27 -8.42 2.85 -6.10
N LYS A 28 -8.24 4.15 -5.83
CA LYS A 28 -9.26 5.19 -6.08
C LYS A 28 -9.51 5.41 -7.57
N GLU A 29 -8.45 5.49 -8.38
CA GLU A 29 -8.58 5.61 -9.85
C GLU A 29 -9.33 4.42 -10.45
N LEU A 30 -9.07 3.21 -9.94
CA LEU A 30 -9.73 1.97 -10.37
C LEU A 30 -11.14 1.81 -9.80
N LYS A 31 -11.63 2.77 -9.00
CA LYS A 31 -12.96 2.77 -8.38
C LYS A 31 -13.23 1.52 -7.55
N ALA A 32 -12.22 1.08 -6.79
CA ALA A 32 -12.37 0.06 -5.77
C ALA A 32 -13.28 0.57 -4.64
N GLU A 33 -13.99 -0.34 -3.99
CA GLU A 33 -14.97 -0.04 -2.94
C GLU A 33 -14.47 -0.56 -1.59
N ASP A 34 -15.05 -0.07 -0.49
CA ASP A 34 -14.74 -0.49 0.89
C ASP A 34 -13.25 -0.56 1.22
N ILE A 35 -12.48 0.45 0.79
CA ILE A 35 -11.04 0.49 1.00
C ILE A 35 -10.73 0.62 2.49
N CYS A 36 -10.17 -0.43 3.08
CA CYS A 36 -9.74 -0.50 4.47
C CYS A 36 -8.21 -0.67 4.51
N HIS A 37 -7.54 0.21 5.25
CA HIS A 37 -6.08 0.16 5.46
C HIS A 37 -5.79 -0.17 6.91
N ILE A 38 -4.92 -1.17 7.12
CA ILE A 38 -4.50 -1.67 8.41
C ILE A 38 -2.98 -1.57 8.45
N GLU A 39 -2.48 -0.90 9.48
CA GLU A 39 -1.05 -0.77 9.76
C GLU A 39 -0.63 -1.80 10.81
N ASN A 40 0.61 -2.25 10.71
CA ASN A 40 1.22 -3.10 11.72
C ASN A 40 1.43 -2.30 13.00
N THR A 41 1.01 -2.86 14.13
CA THR A 41 1.18 -2.22 15.44
C THR A 41 1.78 -3.23 16.41
N SER A 42 2.46 -2.74 17.45
CA SER A 42 3.08 -3.60 18.47
C SER A 42 2.08 -4.50 19.20
N LEU A 43 0.79 -4.12 19.20
CA LEU A 43 -0.31 -4.86 19.83
C LEU A 43 -0.95 -5.89 18.89
N ARG A 44 -0.81 -5.72 17.57
CA ARG A 44 -1.34 -6.60 16.53
C ARG A 44 -0.28 -6.78 15.45
N SER A 45 0.58 -7.76 15.68
CA SER A 45 1.65 -8.12 14.76
C SER A 45 1.08 -8.70 13.47
N LEU A 46 1.40 -8.05 12.34
CA LEU A 46 1.10 -8.48 10.98
C LEU A 46 2.35 -9.03 10.30
N ILE A 47 2.15 -9.84 9.25
CA ILE A 47 3.26 -10.32 8.40
C ILE A 47 3.85 -9.22 7.51
N CYS A 48 3.14 -8.11 7.36
CA CYS A 48 3.52 -6.97 6.54
C CYS A 48 3.30 -5.66 7.30
N ASP A 49 4.00 -4.60 6.92
CA ASP A 49 3.88 -3.28 7.58
C ASP A 49 2.52 -2.63 7.33
N ASN A 50 1.98 -2.84 6.12
CA ASN A 50 0.72 -2.28 5.68
C ASN A 50 -0.10 -3.35 4.95
N MET A 51 -1.40 -3.39 5.26
CA MET A 51 -2.37 -4.24 4.58
C MET A 51 -3.53 -3.39 4.10
N VAL A 52 -3.90 -3.53 2.83
CA VAL A 52 -5.05 -2.84 2.24
C VAL A 52 -6.03 -3.89 1.74
N ILE A 53 -7.28 -3.79 2.19
CA ILE A 53 -8.38 -4.69 1.82
C ILE A 53 -9.40 -3.86 1.05
N VAL A 54 -9.86 -4.37 -0.10
CA VAL A 54 -10.83 -3.69 -0.96
C VAL A 54 -11.87 -4.65 -1.51
N SER A 55 -13.04 -4.10 -1.83
CA SER A 55 -14.13 -4.74 -2.55
C SER A 55 -14.12 -4.34 -4.03
N GLY A 56 -14.65 -5.21 -4.88
CA GLY A 56 -14.97 -4.89 -6.27
C GLY A 56 -16.40 -5.31 -6.62
N ARG A 57 -17.11 -4.47 -7.39
CA ARG A 57 -18.48 -4.69 -7.87
C ARG A 57 -18.77 -6.01 -8.60
N SER A 58 -17.76 -6.71 -9.11
CA SER A 58 -17.91 -8.02 -9.77
C SER A 58 -16.58 -8.75 -9.83
N THR A 59 -16.60 -10.06 -10.10
CA THR A 59 -15.38 -10.87 -10.26
C THR A 59 -14.43 -10.28 -11.33
N LYS A 60 -14.98 -9.81 -12.45
CA LYS A 60 -14.19 -9.15 -13.51
C LYS A 60 -13.57 -7.84 -13.00
N HIS A 61 -14.31 -7.07 -12.21
CA HIS A 61 -13.80 -5.83 -11.64
C HIS A 61 -12.65 -6.10 -10.66
N VAL A 62 -12.79 -7.12 -9.79
CA VAL A 62 -11.71 -7.53 -8.87
C VAL A 62 -10.45 -7.94 -9.63
N ALA A 63 -10.57 -8.79 -10.66
CA ALA A 63 -9.42 -9.17 -11.49
C ALA A 63 -8.75 -7.95 -12.17
N SER A 64 -9.57 -7.05 -12.73
CA SER A 64 -9.09 -5.81 -13.33
C SER A 64 -8.35 -4.92 -12.31
N ILE A 65 -8.83 -4.83 -11.07
CA ILE A 65 -8.14 -4.06 -10.03
C ILE A 65 -6.75 -4.64 -9.77
N ALA A 66 -6.64 -5.95 -9.58
CA ALA A 66 -5.37 -6.61 -9.31
C ALA A 66 -4.35 -6.43 -10.45
N ASP A 67 -4.76 -6.67 -11.70
CA ASP A 67 -3.88 -6.58 -12.86
C ASP A 67 -3.39 -5.14 -13.12
N ASN A 68 -4.30 -4.16 -12.99
CA ASN A 68 -3.96 -2.76 -13.18
C ASN A 68 -3.11 -2.21 -12.03
N LEU A 69 -3.35 -2.65 -10.79
CA LEU A 69 -2.52 -2.25 -9.65
C LEU A 69 -1.07 -2.71 -9.84
N ILE A 70 -0.85 -3.96 -10.25
CA ILE A 70 0.49 -4.48 -10.55
C ILE A 70 1.16 -3.65 -11.66
N SER A 71 0.41 -3.35 -12.72
CA SER A 71 0.91 -2.57 -13.85
C SER A 71 1.22 -1.13 -13.47
N TYR A 72 0.45 -0.53 -12.58
CA TYR A 72 0.64 0.82 -12.07
C TYR A 72 1.87 0.91 -11.17
N LEU A 73 2.02 -0.04 -10.24
CA LEU A 73 3.17 -0.09 -9.32
C LEU A 73 4.50 -0.31 -10.04
N LYS A 74 4.51 -1.09 -11.13
CA LYS A 74 5.70 -1.28 -11.98
C LYS A 74 6.10 -0.04 -12.78
N LYS A 75 5.19 0.92 -12.99
CA LYS A 75 5.49 2.17 -13.72
C LYS A 75 6.00 3.28 -12.80
N LYS A 76 5.63 3.23 -11.52
CA LYS A 76 5.93 4.28 -10.52
C LYS A 76 7.17 3.97 -9.65
N ASN A 77 7.63 2.72 -9.66
CA ASN A 77 8.96 2.32 -9.17
C ASN A 77 9.98 2.35 -10.29
#